data_AF-A0AAE2CXA2-F1
#
_entry.id   AF-A0AAE2CXA2-F1
#
_cell.length_a   1.000
_cell.length_b   1.000
_cell.length_c   1.000
_cell.angle_alpha   90.00
_cell.angle_beta   90.00
_cell.angle_gamma   90.00
#
_symmetry.space_group_name_H-M   'P 1'
#
loop_
_entity.id
_entity.type
_entity.pdbx_description
1 polymer ?
#
loop_
_entity_poly.entity_id
_entity_poly.type
_entity_poly.pdbx_seq_one_letter_code
_entity_poly.pdbx_strand_id
1 'polypeptide(L)'
;MAVKICKDLGSLVLGEADHCQDILALSYIHLPDHLKACFVYMGIFPEDYEISVKKLIWLWIAEGFMRPRMVKSLEEVAEDYLEDLVTRSLIMVKRRSSDERTMLA
;
A
#
# COMPACT_ATOMS: atom_id res chain seq x y z
N MET A 1 -4.64 3.64 -11.89
CA MET A 1 -4.95 3.10 -10.55
C MET A 1 -4.41 4.05 -9.51
N ALA A 2 -5.22 4.46 -8.54
CA ALA A 2 -4.84 5.32 -7.42
C ALA A 2 -4.93 4.51 -6.11
N VAL A 3 -3.90 4.55 -5.28
CA VAL A 3 -3.98 4.00 -3.92
C VAL A 3 -4.68 5.02 -3.04
N LYS A 4 -5.68 4.60 -2.25
CA LYS A 4 -6.34 5.42 -1.23
C LYS A 4 -5.94 4.91 0.15
N ILE A 5 -5.44 5.82 0.97
CA ILE A 5 -5.02 5.55 2.35
C ILE A 5 -6.20 5.87 3.27
N CYS A 6 -6.70 4.87 3.99
CA CYS A 6 -7.74 5.07 4.99
C CYS A 6 -7.20 5.89 6.17
N LYS A 7 -8.13 6.58 6.86
CA LYS A 7 -8.00 7.46 8.05
C LYS A 7 -7.05 7.07 9.18
N ASP A 8 -6.49 5.89 9.14
CA ASP A 8 -6.03 5.18 10.31
C ASP A 8 -4.49 5.10 10.41
N LEU A 9 -3.80 5.48 9.33
CA LEU A 9 -2.33 5.48 9.31
C LEU A 9 -1.73 6.76 9.94
N GLY A 10 -2.50 7.86 9.98
CA GLY A 10 -2.10 9.12 10.61
C GLY A 10 -2.28 9.13 12.14
N SER A 11 -3.28 8.43 12.66
CA SER A 11 -3.48 8.28 14.12
C SER A 11 -2.41 7.38 14.76
N LEU A 12 -1.86 6.43 13.97
CA LEU A 12 -0.78 5.51 14.34
C LEU A 12 0.47 6.22 14.88
N VAL A 13 0.78 7.41 14.37
CA VAL A 13 1.99 8.17 14.73
C VAL A 13 1.75 9.10 15.92
N LEU A 14 0.49 9.41 16.25
CA LEU A 14 0.13 10.41 17.28
C LEU A 14 -0.62 9.85 18.50
N GLY A 15 -0.86 8.53 18.57
CA GLY A 15 -1.10 7.84 19.84
C GLY A 15 -2.45 8.09 20.52
N GLU A 16 -3.54 8.22 19.75
CA GLU A 16 -4.90 8.20 20.32
C GLU A 16 -5.58 6.83 20.12
N ALA A 17 -5.66 6.06 21.21
CA ALA A 17 -6.18 4.70 21.26
C ALA A 17 -7.65 4.61 20.83
N ASP A 18 -7.88 3.97 19.68
CA ASP A 18 -9.18 3.51 19.21
C ASP A 18 -9.06 2.02 18.82
N HIS A 19 -10.16 1.27 18.88
CA HIS A 19 -10.18 -0.17 18.52
C HIS A 19 -9.64 -0.44 17.10
N CYS A 20 -9.70 0.56 16.21
CA CYS A 20 -9.07 0.54 14.91
C CYS A 20 -7.53 0.45 14.96
N GLN A 21 -6.89 1.13 15.91
CA GLN A 21 -5.43 1.07 16.09
C GLN A 21 -4.98 -0.33 16.50
N ASP A 22 -5.75 -1.03 17.33
CA ASP A 22 -5.46 -2.40 17.72
C ASP A 22 -5.53 -3.36 16.53
N ILE A 23 -6.55 -3.22 15.67
CA ILE A 23 -6.73 -4.05 14.46
C ILE A 23 -5.58 -3.82 13.46
N LEU A 24 -5.12 -2.58 13.33
CA LEU A 24 -4.01 -2.24 12.43
C LEU A 24 -2.66 -2.64 12.99
N ALA A 25 -2.45 -2.47 14.31
CA ALA A 25 -1.26 -2.94 14.99
C ALA A 25 -1.15 -4.46 14.87
N LEU A 26 -2.24 -5.20 15.06
CA LEU A 26 -2.30 -6.65 14.83
C LEU A 26 -1.98 -7.00 13.38
N SER A 27 -2.57 -6.26 12.44
CA SER A 27 -2.31 -6.47 11.01
C SER A 27 -0.83 -6.23 10.65
N TYR A 28 -0.20 -5.22 11.26
CA TYR A 28 1.22 -4.91 11.10
C TYR A 28 2.12 -5.98 11.73
N ILE A 29 1.79 -6.46 12.93
CA ILE A 29 2.52 -7.54 13.61
C ILE A 29 2.52 -8.83 12.78
N HIS A 30 1.39 -9.14 12.15
CA HIS A 30 1.24 -10.33 11.31
C HIS A 30 1.64 -10.12 9.83
N LEU A 31 2.16 -8.93 9.50
CA LEU A 31 2.64 -8.65 8.16
C LEU A 31 4.05 -9.25 7.97
N PRO A 32 4.33 -9.93 6.84
CA PRO A 32 5.68 -10.34 6.50
C PRO A 32 6.65 -9.17 6.51
N ASP A 33 7.87 -9.37 7.02
CA ASP A 33 8.82 -8.28 7.24
C ASP A 33 9.16 -7.49 5.96
N HIS A 34 9.14 -8.15 4.81
CA HIS A 34 9.41 -7.53 3.52
C HIS A 34 8.31 -6.54 3.08
N LEU A 35 7.08 -6.68 3.58
CA LEU A 35 5.97 -5.77 3.28
C LEU A 35 5.86 -4.61 4.28
N LYS A 36 6.45 -4.75 5.48
CA LYS A 36 6.37 -3.73 6.55
C LYS A 36 6.90 -2.37 6.12
N ALA A 37 8.06 -2.34 5.46
CA ALA A 37 8.64 -1.09 4.98
C ALA A 37 7.73 -0.38 3.98
N CYS A 38 7.17 -1.13 3.02
CA CYS A 38 6.25 -0.60 2.01
C CYS A 38 4.95 -0.06 2.64
N PHE A 39 4.40 -0.78 3.63
CA PHE A 39 3.20 -0.37 4.35
C PHE A 39 3.44 0.91 5.19
N VAL A 40 4.53 0.95 5.96
CA VAL A 40 4.88 2.14 6.77
C VAL A 40 5.15 3.35 5.87
N TYR A 41 5.80 3.16 4.72
CA TYR A 41 6.04 4.23 3.75
C TYR A 41 4.75 4.88 3.24
N MET A 42 3.64 4.13 3.16
CA MET A 42 2.34 4.72 2.82
C MET A 42 1.95 5.82 3.82
N GLY A 43 2.36 5.72 5.09
CA GLY A 43 2.02 6.68 6.16
C GLY A 43 2.57 8.08 5.95
N ILE A 44 3.49 8.27 5.00
CA ILE A 44 4.03 9.57 4.63
C ILE A 44 3.01 10.38 3.81
N PHE A 45 2.14 9.71 3.06
CA PHE A 45 1.15 10.40 2.25
C PHE A 45 -0.02 10.87 3.11
N PRO A 46 -0.57 12.06 2.83
CA PRO A 46 -1.74 12.54 3.57
C PRO A 46 -2.95 11.63 3.33
N GLU A 47 -3.92 11.70 4.24
CA GLU A 47 -5.20 11.01 4.10
C GLU A 47 -5.84 11.32 2.75
N ASP A 48 -6.48 10.31 2.14
CA ASP A 48 -7.16 10.42 0.85
C ASP A 48 -6.24 10.83 -0.34
N TYR A 49 -4.91 10.80 -0.18
CA TYR A 49 -3.97 11.07 -1.26
C TYR A 49 -4.05 9.99 -2.34
N GLU A 50 -4.32 10.40 -3.58
CA GLU A 50 -4.32 9.51 -4.75
C GLU A 50 -2.93 9.50 -5.41
N ILE A 51 -2.23 8.35 -5.35
CA ILE A 51 -0.97 8.13 -6.06
C ILE A 51 -1.10 7.05 -7.14
N SER A 52 -0.50 7.28 -8.32
CA SER A 52 -0.51 6.25 -9.37
C SER A 52 0.33 5.03 -8.96
N VAL A 53 -0.17 3.83 -9.24
CA VAL A 53 0.54 2.56 -8.94
C VAL A 53 1.95 2.55 -9.50
N LYS A 54 2.11 3.02 -10.75
CA LYS A 54 3.44 3.16 -11.36
C LYS A 54 4.34 4.06 -10.53
N LYS A 55 3.88 5.26 -10.13
CA LYS A 55 4.69 6.15 -9.30
C LYS A 55 5.05 5.52 -7.95
N LEU A 56 4.12 4.78 -7.34
CA LEU A 56 4.32 4.10 -6.07
C LEU A 56 5.42 3.04 -6.14
N ILE A 57 5.37 2.18 -7.17
CA ILE A 57 6.38 1.16 -7.42
C ILE A 57 7.77 1.80 -7.56
N TRP A 58 7.88 2.87 -8.34
CA TRP A 58 9.15 3.56 -8.54
C TRP A 58 9.70 4.18 -7.25
N LEU A 59 8.83 4.68 -6.36
CA LEU A 59 9.25 5.17 -5.05
C LEU A 59 9.79 4.04 -4.17
N TRP A 60 9.09 2.91 -4.08
CA TRP A 60 9.58 1.76 -3.30
C TRP A 60 10.89 1.18 -3.84
N ILE A 61 11.08 1.20 -5.16
CA ILE A 61 12.34 0.80 -5.80
C ILE A 61 13.46 1.78 -5.41
N ALA A 62 13.20 3.10 -5.49
CA ALA A 62 14.17 4.13 -5.18
C ALA A 62 14.60 4.12 -3.70
N GLU A 63 13.67 3.82 -2.79
CA GLU A 63 13.95 3.65 -1.36
C GLU A 63 14.69 2.34 -1.04
N GLY A 64 14.79 1.42 -2.00
CA GLY A 64 15.52 0.16 -1.82
C GLY A 64 14.80 -0.85 -0.92
N PHE A 65 13.48 -0.75 -0.76
CA PHE A 65 12.69 -1.69 0.05
C PHE A 65 12.68 -3.11 -0.51
N MET A 66 13.05 -3.26 -1.79
CA MET A 66 13.00 -4.52 -2.51
C MET A 66 14.39 -4.96 -2.95
N ARG A 67 14.57 -6.27 -2.94
CA ARG A 67 15.74 -6.92 -3.54
C ARG A 67 15.31 -7.70 -4.77
N PRO A 68 16.13 -7.70 -5.84
CA PRO A 68 15.84 -8.53 -7.02
C PRO A 68 15.70 -9.99 -6.61
N ARG A 69 14.74 -10.70 -7.22
CA ARG A 69 14.64 -12.16 -7.11
C ARG A 69 15.17 -12.76 -8.41
N MET A 70 15.72 -13.98 -8.37
CA MET A 70 16.41 -14.56 -9.54
C MET A 70 15.58 -14.61 -10.83
N VAL A 71 14.24 -14.59 -10.72
CA VAL A 71 13.30 -14.73 -11.84
C VAL A 71 12.39 -13.50 -12.01
N LYS A 72 12.47 -12.49 -11.12
CA LYS A 72 11.58 -11.33 -11.15
C LYS A 72 12.36 -10.03 -11.10
N SER A 73 11.98 -9.10 -11.97
CA SER A 73 12.40 -7.69 -11.91
C SER A 73 11.94 -7.03 -10.61
N LEU A 74 12.51 -5.86 -10.29
CA LEU A 74 12.10 -5.12 -9.10
C LEU A 74 10.66 -4.62 -9.22
N GLU A 75 10.23 -4.29 -10.43
CA GLU A 75 8.87 -3.91 -10.76
C GLU A 75 7.88 -5.05 -10.49
N GLU A 76 8.18 -6.27 -10.96
CA GLU A 76 7.34 -7.45 -10.71
C GLU A 76 7.28 -7.79 -9.21
N VAL A 77 8.40 -7.65 -8.48
CA VAL A 77 8.42 -7.83 -7.02
C VAL A 77 7.58 -6.75 -6.32
N ALA A 78 7.60 -5.51 -6.81
CA ALA A 78 6.80 -4.42 -6.26
C ALA A 78 5.30 -4.62 -6.49
N GLU A 79 4.93 -5.13 -7.66
CA GLU A 79 3.56 -5.48 -7.99
C GLU A 79 3.03 -6.60 -7.09
N ASP A 80 3.83 -7.66 -6.87
CA ASP A 80 3.48 -8.71 -5.90
C ASP A 80 3.23 -8.12 -4.51
N TYR A 81 4.09 -7.20 -4.05
CA TYR A 81 3.97 -6.59 -2.71
C TYR A 81 2.71 -5.75 -2.60
N LEU A 82 2.39 -4.99 -3.64
CA LEU A 82 1.16 -4.21 -3.70
C LEU A 82 -0.07 -5.12 -3.67
N GLU A 83 -0.06 -6.21 -4.43
CA GLU A 83 -1.16 -7.18 -4.46
C GLU A 83 -1.35 -7.86 -3.09
N ASP A 84 -0.27 -8.23 -2.41
CA ASP A 84 -0.32 -8.80 -1.07
C ASP A 84 -0.93 -7.82 -0.05
N LEU A 85 -0.55 -6.54 -0.13
CA LEU A 85 -1.09 -5.49 0.75
C LEU A 85 -2.58 -5.23 0.47
N VAL A 86 -3.01 -5.29 -0.79
CA VAL A 86 -4.42 -5.16 -1.18
C VAL A 86 -5.23 -6.38 -0.73
N THR A 87 -4.71 -7.59 -0.93
CA THR A 87 -5.36 -8.85 -0.51
C THR A 87 -5.58 -8.90 0.99
N ARG A 88 -4.66 -8.31 1.76
CA ARG A 88 -4.78 -8.15 3.22
C ARG A 88 -5.67 -6.98 3.65
N SER A 89 -6.32 -6.29 2.71
CA SER A 89 -7.16 -5.11 2.94
C SER A 89 -6.43 -3.96 3.68
N LEU A 90 -5.10 -3.89 3.55
CA LEU A 90 -4.28 -2.84 4.17
C LEU A 90 -4.19 -1.59 3.30
N ILE A 91 -4.44 -1.75 2.00
CA ILE A 91 -4.39 -0.68 1.01
C ILE A 91 -5.59 -0.84 0.07
N MET A 92 -6.26 0.26 -0.26
CA MET A 92 -7.31 0.26 -1.28
C MET A 92 -6.76 0.77 -2.61
N VAL A 93 -7.01 0.04 -3.70
CA VAL A 93 -6.68 0.50 -5.05
C VAL A 93 -7.96 0.89 -5.78
N LYS A 94 -8.07 2.17 -6.16
CA LYS A 94 -9.11 2.70 -7.02
C LYS A 94 -8.68 2.61 -8.48
N ARG A 95 -9.44 1.91 -9.31
CA ARG A 95 -9.23 1.95 -10.77
C ARG A 95 -9.73 3.30 -11.29
N ARG A 96 -8.86 4.08 -11.97
CA ARG A 96 -9.32 5.22 -12.76
C ARG A 96 -9.92 4.63 -14.03
N SER A 97 -11.19 4.91 -14.29
CA SER A 97 -11.92 4.54 -15.50
C SER A 97 -11.34 5.29 -16.70
N SER A 98 -10.18 4.87 -17.17
CA SER A 98 -9.60 5.29 -18.44
C SER A 98 -9.00 4.08 -19.16
N ASP A 99 -9.59 2.90 -18.91
CA ASP A 99 -9.53 1.74 -19.78
C ASP A 99 -10.98 1.35 -20.09
N GLU A 100 -11.27 1.33 -21.38
CA GLU A 100 -12.60 1.35 -22.00
C GLU A 100 -13.43 0.09 -21.73
N ARG A 101 -14.11 0.03 -20.58
CA ARG A 101 -15.38 -0.69 -20.48
C ARG A 101 -16.25 -0.16 -19.35
N THR A 102 -17.06 0.80 -19.72
CA THR A 102 -18.33 1.12 -19.08
C THR A 102 -19.16 -0.15 -18.90
N MET A 103 -19.72 -0.37 -17.71
CA MET A 103 -21.17 -0.35 -17.47
C MET A 103 -21.40 0.02 -16.00
N LEU A 104 -22.19 1.06 -15.80
CA LEU A 104 -22.83 1.42 -14.53
C LEU A 104 -24.17 0.68 -14.45
N ALA A 105 -24.41 0.02 -13.32
CA ALA A 105 -25.61 0.18 -12.48
C ALA A 105 -25.32 -0.52 -11.14
#